data_AF-A0A521Q9F4-F1
#
_entry.id   AF-A0A521Q9F4-F1
#
_cell.length_a   1.000
_cell.length_b   1.000
_cell.length_c   1.000
_cell.angle_alpha   90.00
_cell.angle_beta   90.00
_cell.angle_gamma   90.00
#
_symmetry.space_group_name_H-M   'P 1'
#
loop_
_entity.id
_entity.type
_entity.pdbx_description
1 polymer ?
#
loop_
_entity_poly.entity_id
_entity_poly.type
_entity_poly.pdbx_seq_one_letter_code
_entity_poly.pdbx_strand_id
1 'polypeptide(L)'
;MKMKKRNLLRVPVTKGLKDIYAMDMHAAYQAACLGRFNVDAFGRLAAAVSVVRTALVRHETRIENAVELLDATIAVLQQVRHKGDTTGIWEITAAGRPAVLTGIEVAEQCIGTLDVALLAETAEQLLQEVGTGS
;
A
#
# COMPACT_ATOMS: atom_id res chain seq x y z
N MET A 1 23.38 -26.64 18.69
CA MET A 1 23.60 -26.66 17.23
C MET A 1 23.07 -25.34 16.66
N LYS A 2 23.94 -24.37 16.33
CA LYS A 2 23.50 -23.09 15.75
C LYS A 2 23.04 -23.36 14.31
N MET A 3 21.73 -23.27 14.05
CA MET A 3 21.24 -23.26 12.67
C MET A 3 21.88 -22.08 11.95
N LYS A 4 22.71 -22.34 10.92
CA LYS A 4 23.14 -21.30 9.99
C LYS A 4 21.85 -20.68 9.43
N LYS A 5 21.60 -19.39 9.71
CA LYS A 5 20.55 -18.64 9.04
C LYS A 5 20.77 -18.87 7.55
N ARG A 6 19.87 -19.63 6.91
CA ARG A 6 19.87 -19.76 5.45
C ARG A 6 19.73 -18.32 4.95
N ASN A 7 20.77 -17.79 4.32
CA ASN A 7 20.66 -16.55 3.57
C ASN A 7 19.64 -16.82 2.48
N LEU A 8 18.37 -16.48 2.75
CA LEU A 8 17.32 -16.51 1.76
C LEU A 8 17.79 -15.61 0.61
N LEU A 9 17.81 -16.18 -0.59
CA LEU A 9 18.15 -15.44 -1.81
C LEU A 9 17.19 -14.26 -1.93
N ARG A 10 17.72 -13.04 -1.85
CA ARG A 10 16.92 -11.83 -2.10
C ARG A 10 16.64 -11.74 -3.59
N VAL A 11 15.37 -11.89 -3.97
CA VAL A 11 14.92 -11.62 -5.33
C VAL A 11 14.49 -10.16 -5.39
N PRO A 12 15.21 -9.29 -6.11
CA PRO A 12 14.85 -7.88 -6.21
C PRO A 12 13.52 -7.72 -6.94
N VAL A 13 12.78 -6.68 -6.57
CA VAL A 13 11.54 -6.32 -7.27
C VAL A 13 11.85 -5.92 -8.71
N THR A 14 11.20 -6.59 -9.66
CA THR A 14 11.35 -6.32 -11.09
C THR A 14 10.62 -5.04 -11.48
N LYS A 15 11.02 -4.43 -12.60
CA LYS A 15 10.30 -3.29 -13.18
C LYS A 15 8.81 -3.58 -13.36
N GLY A 16 8.46 -4.75 -13.92
CA GLY A 16 7.06 -5.11 -14.15
C GLY A 16 6.22 -5.16 -12.87
N LEU A 17 6.79 -5.63 -11.74
CA LEU A 17 6.09 -5.64 -10.46
C LEU A 17 5.92 -4.22 -9.89
N LYS A 18 6.92 -3.34 -10.05
CA LYS A 18 6.78 -1.91 -9.71
C LYS A 18 5.64 -1.27 -10.50
N ASP A 19 5.61 -1.52 -11.81
CA ASP A 19 4.62 -0.94 -12.72
C ASP A 19 3.19 -1.41 -12.35
N ILE A 20 3.01 -2.65 -11.87
CA ILE A 20 1.72 -3.15 -11.37
C ILE A 20 1.25 -2.36 -10.15
N TYR A 21 2.11 -2.21 -9.14
CA TYR A 21 1.77 -1.44 -7.94
C TYR A 21 1.51 0.04 -8.27
N ALA A 22 2.35 0.63 -9.12
CA ALA A 22 2.16 2.01 -9.58
C ALA A 22 0.81 2.15 -10.31
N MET A 23 0.46 1.21 -11.17
CA MET A 23 -0.84 1.20 -11.85
C MET A 23 -2.01 1.06 -10.86
N ASP A 24 -1.94 0.15 -9.89
CA ASP A 24 -2.98 -0.03 -8.87
C ASP A 24 -3.23 1.26 -8.08
N MET A 25 -2.16 1.96 -7.69
CA MET A 25 -2.25 3.19 -6.90
C MET A 25 -2.67 4.40 -7.73
N HIS A 26 -1.98 4.69 -8.83
CA HIS A 26 -2.23 5.89 -9.64
C HIS A 26 -3.56 5.83 -10.38
N ALA A 27 -3.97 4.66 -10.91
CA ALA A 27 -5.26 4.54 -11.59
C ALA A 27 -6.43 4.75 -10.61
N ALA A 28 -6.32 4.22 -9.39
CA ALA A 28 -7.30 4.44 -8.33
C ALA A 28 -7.37 5.91 -7.90
N TYR A 29 -6.22 6.56 -7.72
CA TYR A 29 -6.16 7.99 -7.41
C TYR A 29 -6.74 8.85 -8.54
N GLN A 30 -6.44 8.53 -9.79
CA GLN A 30 -7.02 9.21 -10.95
C GLN A 30 -8.55 9.04 -10.98
N ALA A 31 -9.06 7.85 -10.69
CA ALA A 31 -10.50 7.62 -10.57
C ALA A 31 -11.12 8.52 -9.48
N ALA A 32 -10.43 8.73 -8.34
CA ALA A 32 -10.86 9.68 -7.31
C ALA A 32 -10.89 11.13 -7.79
N CYS A 33 -9.89 11.56 -8.55
CA CYS A 33 -9.86 12.90 -9.13
C CYS A 33 -10.99 13.12 -10.15
N LEU A 34 -11.42 12.07 -10.85
CA LEU A 34 -12.49 12.11 -11.86
C LEU A 34 -13.90 11.84 -11.29
N GLY A 35 -14.05 11.67 -9.98
CA GLY A 35 -15.34 11.35 -9.36
C GLY A 35 -15.86 9.95 -9.68
N ARG A 36 -14.97 9.02 -10.05
CA ARG A 36 -15.25 7.61 -10.39
C ARG A 36 -14.70 6.63 -9.35
N PHE A 37 -14.40 7.13 -8.15
CA PHE A 37 -13.90 6.28 -7.07
C PHE A 37 -15.01 5.38 -6.55
N ASN A 38 -14.69 4.12 -6.33
CA ASN A 38 -15.61 3.12 -5.83
C ASN A 38 -14.87 2.16 -4.90
N VAL A 39 -15.58 1.17 -4.34
CA VAL A 39 -15.01 0.18 -3.42
C VAL A 39 -13.83 -0.59 -4.03
N ASP A 40 -13.86 -0.89 -5.33
CA ASP A 40 -12.80 -1.63 -6.01
C ASP A 40 -11.53 -0.79 -6.17
N ALA A 41 -11.67 0.46 -6.63
CA ALA A 41 -10.56 1.40 -6.74
C ALA A 41 -9.96 1.71 -5.37
N PHE A 42 -10.82 1.88 -4.35
CA PHE A 42 -10.39 2.00 -2.97
C PHE A 42 -9.60 0.77 -2.51
N GLY A 43 -10.13 -0.43 -2.72
CA GLY A 43 -9.51 -1.68 -2.30
C GLY A 43 -8.12 -1.86 -2.89
N ARG A 44 -7.94 -1.59 -4.18
CA ARG A 44 -6.63 -1.65 -4.86
C ARG A 44 -5.62 -0.68 -4.24
N LEU A 45 -6.01 0.59 -4.07
CA LEU A 45 -5.14 1.60 -3.48
C LEU A 45 -4.78 1.28 -2.02
N ALA A 46 -5.78 0.95 -1.21
CA ALA A 46 -5.60 0.65 0.21
C ALA A 46 -4.73 -0.60 0.42
N ALA A 47 -4.94 -1.65 -0.37
CA ALA A 47 -4.13 -2.85 -0.32
C ALA A 47 -2.68 -2.56 -0.71
N ALA A 48 -2.44 -1.89 -1.84
CA ALA A 48 -1.10 -1.58 -2.32
C ALA A 48 -0.30 -0.76 -1.29
N VAL A 49 -0.89 0.32 -0.77
CA VAL A 49 -0.24 1.17 0.24
C VAL A 49 0.02 0.39 1.53
N SER A 50 -0.94 -0.41 1.99
CA SER A 50 -0.82 -1.17 3.25
C SER A 50 0.25 -2.27 3.16
N VAL A 51 0.36 -2.95 2.02
CA VAL A 51 1.42 -3.95 1.79
C VAL A 51 2.79 -3.29 1.84
N VAL A 52 2.97 -2.18 1.10
CA VAL A 52 4.27 -1.47 1.07
C VAL A 52 4.63 -0.95 2.45
N ARG A 53 3.70 -0.30 3.14
CA ARG A 53 3.89 0.20 4.50
C ARG A 53 4.31 -0.92 5.45
N THR A 54 3.61 -2.05 5.43
CA THR A 54 3.89 -3.17 6.33
C THR A 54 5.23 -3.83 6.01
N ALA A 55 5.56 -3.98 4.73
CA ALA A 55 6.85 -4.49 4.29
C ALA A 55 8.00 -3.57 4.75
N LEU A 56 7.83 -2.25 4.68
CA LEU A 56 8.84 -1.28 5.15
C LEU A 56 9.03 -1.27 6.67
N VAL A 57 8.01 -1.59 7.46
CA VAL A 57 8.21 -1.75 8.91
C VAL A 57 9.04 -3.00 9.21
N ARG A 58 8.90 -4.05 8.39
CA ARG A 58 9.66 -5.31 8.52
C ARG A 58 11.07 -5.22 7.95
N HIS A 59 11.34 -4.24 7.09
CA HIS A 59 12.61 -4.05 6.39
C HIS A 59 13.10 -2.63 6.61
N GLU A 60 14.21 -2.46 7.34
CA GLU A 60 14.82 -1.16 7.63
C GLU A 60 14.99 -0.31 6.35
N THR A 61 14.04 0.61 6.13
CA THR A 61 14.05 1.51 4.99
C THR A 61 15.10 2.60 5.16
N ARG A 62 15.73 3.01 4.05
CA ARG A 62 16.64 4.15 4.01
C ARG A 62 15.95 5.45 3.58
N ILE A 63 14.65 5.39 3.27
CA ILE A 63 13.87 6.55 2.89
C ILE A 63 13.29 7.16 4.17
N GLU A 64 13.78 8.35 4.52
CA GLU A 64 13.35 9.09 5.70
C GLU A 64 11.83 9.32 5.67
N ASN A 65 11.19 9.13 6.82
CA ASN A 65 9.76 9.38 7.04
C ASN A 65 8.81 8.56 6.14
N ALA A 66 9.30 7.54 5.41
CA ALA A 66 8.45 6.77 4.50
C ALA A 66 7.26 6.12 5.21
N VAL A 67 7.49 5.49 6.37
CA VAL A 67 6.42 4.87 7.16
C VAL A 67 5.41 5.91 7.64
N GLU A 68 5.87 7.08 8.09
CA GLU A 68 5.00 8.15 8.57
C GLU A 68 4.10 8.71 7.45
N LEU A 69 4.65 8.93 6.26
CA LEU A 69 3.88 9.41 5.10
C LEU A 69 2.85 8.38 4.63
N LEU A 70 3.20 7.09 4.69
CA LEU A 70 2.27 6.01 4.39
C LEU A 70 1.20 5.87 5.47
N ASP A 71 1.53 6.08 6.76
CA ASP A 71 0.55 6.11 7.85
C ASP A 71 -0.45 7.26 7.72
N ALA A 72 0.02 8.45 7.34
CA ALA A 72 -0.85 9.58 7.04
C ALA A 72 -1.81 9.28 5.87
N THR A 73 -1.31 8.59 4.84
CA THR A 73 -2.13 8.13 3.71
C THR A 73 -3.17 7.12 4.15
N ILE A 74 -2.78 6.12 4.95
CA ILE A 74 -3.70 5.12 5.49
C ILE A 74 -4.79 5.79 6.36
N ALA A 75 -4.45 6.79 7.16
CA ALA A 75 -5.42 7.52 7.96
C ALA A 75 -6.48 8.23 7.10
N VAL A 76 -6.08 8.82 5.96
CA VAL A 76 -7.04 9.36 4.99
C VAL A 76 -7.92 8.25 4.42
N LEU A 77 -7.32 7.12 4.00
CA LEU A 77 -8.06 5.99 3.44
C LEU A 77 -9.02 5.36 4.45
N GLN A 78 -8.70 5.35 5.74
CA GLN A 78 -9.61 4.90 6.80
C GLN A 78 -10.85 5.81 6.92
N GLN A 79 -10.69 7.13 6.77
CA GLN A 79 -11.84 8.04 6.74
C GLN A 79 -12.71 7.79 5.50
N VAL A 80 -12.08 7.54 4.35
CA VAL A 80 -12.79 7.19 3.11
C VAL A 80 -13.56 5.88 3.27
N ARG A 81 -12.94 4.85 3.87
CA ARG A 81 -13.59 3.58 4.18
C ARG A 81 -14.78 3.78 5.09
N HIS A 82 -14.61 4.50 6.20
CA HIS A 82 -15.70 4.75 7.15
C HIS A 82 -16.90 5.42 6.48
N LYS A 83 -16.66 6.45 5.65
CA LYS A 83 -17.71 7.11 4.86
C LYS A 83 -18.33 6.15 3.84
N GLY A 84 -17.51 5.41 3.10
CA GLY A 84 -17.94 4.44 2.08
C GLY A 84 -18.81 3.33 2.67
N ASP A 85 -18.39 2.73 3.77
CA ASP A 85 -19.11 1.66 4.47
C ASP A 85 -20.45 2.16 5.05
N THR A 86 -20.51 3.41 5.51
CA THR A 86 -21.71 3.98 6.14
C THR A 86 -22.71 4.53 5.12
N THR A 87 -22.22 5.14 4.04
CA THR A 87 -23.04 5.95 3.11
C THR A 87 -23.09 5.40 1.69
N GLY A 88 -22.23 4.44 1.34
CA GLY A 88 -22.00 3.99 -0.03
C GLY A 88 -21.19 4.95 -0.89
N ILE A 89 -20.80 6.12 -0.36
CA ILE A 89 -20.07 7.15 -1.10
C ILE A 89 -18.57 6.99 -0.86
N TRP A 90 -17.86 6.56 -1.91
CA TRP A 90 -16.40 6.43 -1.92
C TRP A 90 -15.79 7.67 -2.54
N GLU A 91 -15.10 8.48 -1.72
CA GLU A 91 -14.53 9.74 -2.20
C GLU A 91 -13.33 10.16 -1.35
N ILE A 92 -12.23 10.54 -2.02
CA ILE A 92 -11.11 11.23 -1.39
C ILE A 92 -11.38 12.74 -1.47
N THR A 93 -11.55 13.38 -0.32
CA THR A 93 -11.80 14.83 -0.24
C THR A 93 -10.64 15.62 -0.84
N ALA A 94 -10.92 16.84 -1.32
CA ALA A 94 -9.88 17.71 -1.86
C ALA A 94 -8.71 17.95 -0.88
N ALA A 95 -9.00 18.01 0.42
CA ALA A 95 -7.99 18.15 1.48
C ALA A 95 -7.15 16.88 1.67
N GLY A 96 -7.70 15.69 1.44
CA GLY A 96 -6.99 14.41 1.59
C GLY A 96 -6.14 14.02 0.37
N ARG A 97 -6.45 14.56 -0.81
CA ARG A 97 -5.76 14.22 -2.08
C ARG A 97 -4.24 14.43 -2.04
N PRO A 98 -3.70 15.55 -1.54
CA PRO A 98 -2.25 15.76 -1.48
C PRO A 98 -1.55 14.68 -0.66
N ALA A 99 -2.08 14.34 0.52
CA ALA A 99 -1.50 13.31 1.38
C ALA A 99 -1.48 11.94 0.69
N VAL A 100 -2.58 11.57 0.01
CA VAL A 100 -2.66 10.31 -0.72
C VAL A 100 -1.66 10.28 -1.88
N LEU A 101 -1.55 11.35 -2.66
CA LEU A 101 -0.58 11.41 -3.77
C LEU A 101 0.86 11.29 -3.28
N THR A 102 1.22 12.01 -2.21
CA THR A 102 2.54 11.88 -1.57
C THR A 102 2.80 10.46 -1.10
N GLY A 103 1.81 9.79 -0.49
CA GLY A 103 1.92 8.39 -0.11
C GLY A 103 2.17 7.45 -1.28
N ILE A 104 1.51 7.66 -2.41
CA ILE A 104 1.70 6.86 -3.62
C ILE A 104 3.12 7.02 -4.16
N GLU A 105 3.62 8.25 -4.25
CA GLU A 105 4.98 8.54 -4.73
C GLU A 105 6.03 7.89 -3.82
N VAL A 106 5.85 7.98 -2.50
CA VAL A 106 6.73 7.34 -1.51
C VAL A 106 6.65 5.82 -1.60
N ALA A 107 5.46 5.25 -1.73
CA ALA A 107 5.28 3.81 -1.88
C ALA A 107 6.02 3.30 -3.11
N GLU A 108 5.90 3.98 -4.25
CA GLU A 108 6.56 3.64 -5.50
C GLU A 108 8.09 3.64 -5.37
N GLN A 109 8.66 4.66 -4.73
CA GLN A 109 10.09 4.74 -4.44
C GLN A 109 10.54 3.59 -3.53
N CYS A 110 9.74 3.28 -2.51
CA CYS A 110 10.02 2.25 -1.53
C CYS A 110 9.98 0.83 -2.10
N ILE A 111 9.05 0.53 -3.02
CA ILE A 111 8.93 -0.80 -3.63
C ILE A 111 10.25 -1.25 -4.25
N GLY A 112 11.03 -0.31 -4.80
CA GLY A 112 12.34 -0.61 -5.39
C GLY A 112 13.43 -1.05 -4.42
N THR A 113 13.24 -0.87 -3.12
CA THR A 113 14.21 -1.24 -2.08
C THR A 113 13.85 -2.56 -1.39
N LEU A 114 12.63 -3.05 -1.63
CA LEU A 114 12.09 -4.29 -1.08
C LEU A 114 12.45 -5.50 -1.97
N ASP A 115 12.28 -6.70 -1.40
CA ASP A 115 12.37 -7.95 -2.16
C ASP A 115 10.98 -8.55 -2.41
N VAL A 116 10.86 -9.33 -3.48
CA VAL A 116 9.59 -9.89 -3.95
C VAL A 116 8.96 -10.82 -2.91
N ALA A 117 9.77 -11.62 -2.21
CA ALA A 117 9.29 -12.56 -1.21
C ALA A 117 8.61 -11.81 -0.06
N LEU A 118 9.25 -10.75 0.44
CA LEU A 118 8.69 -9.92 1.50
C LEU A 118 7.34 -9.29 1.10
N LEU A 119 7.23 -8.77 -0.13
CA LEU A 119 5.97 -8.20 -0.62
C LEU A 119 4.86 -9.26 -0.71
N ALA A 120 5.17 -10.45 -1.23
CA ALA A 120 4.22 -11.54 -1.37
C ALA A 120 3.76 -12.08 0.00
N GLU A 121 4.70 -12.35 0.91
CA GLU A 121 4.40 -12.79 2.28
C GLU A 121 3.56 -11.74 3.03
N THR A 122 3.86 -10.46 2.84
CA THR A 122 3.12 -9.37 3.49
C THR A 122 1.69 -9.26 2.93
N ALA A 123 1.52 -9.39 1.62
CA ALA A 123 0.19 -9.39 1.00
C ALA A 123 -0.67 -10.58 1.47
N GLU A 124 -0.07 -11.78 1.56
CA GLU A 124 -0.77 -12.96 2.05
C GLU A 124 -1.15 -12.82 3.53
N GLN A 125 -0.24 -12.32 4.37
CA GLN A 125 -0.51 -12.06 5.78
C GLN A 125 -1.69 -11.09 5.96
N LEU A 126 -1.66 -9.95 5.26
CA LEU A 126 -2.74 -8.95 5.34
C LEU A 126 -4.07 -9.51 4.86
N LEU A 127 -4.06 -10.35 3.82
CA LEU A 127 -5.27 -11.02 3.33
C LEU A 127 -5.86 -11.96 4.39
N GLN A 128 -5.02 -12.71 5.10
CA GLN A 128 -5.45 -13.60 6.18
C GLN A 128 -6.05 -12.81 7.36
N GLU A 129 -5.41 -11.72 7.76
CA GLU A 129 -5.88 -10.84 8.85
C GLU A 129 -7.28 -10.28 8.55
N VAL A 130 -7.53 -9.89 7.30
CA VAL A 130 -8.86 -9.42 6.85
C VAL A 130 -9.87 -10.58 6.75
N GLY A 131 -9.45 -11.77 6.32
CA GLY A 131 -10.31 -12.95 6.19
C GLY A 131 -10.75 -13.58 7.51
N THR A 132 -9.97 -13.43 8.59
CA THR A 132 -10.29 -13.97 9.92
C THR A 132 -11.21 -13.08 10.78
N GLY A 133 -11.57 -11.89 10.29
CA GLY A 133 -12.47 -10.95 10.96
C GLY A 133 -13.94 -11.08 10.55
N SER A 134 -14.45 -12.32 10.41
CA SER A 134 -15.88 -12.61 10.20
C SER A 134 -16.55 -13.09 11.49
#